data_AF-A0AAV7L1X1-F1
#
_entry.id   AF-A0AAV7L1X1-F1
#
_cell.length_a   1.000
_cell.length_b   1.000
_cell.length_c   1.000
_cell.angle_alpha   90.00
_cell.angle_beta   90.00
_cell.angle_gamma   90.00
#
_symmetry.space_group_name_H-M   'P 1'
#
loop_
_entity.id
_entity.type
_entity.pdbx_description
1 polymer ?
#
loop_
_entity_poly.entity_id
_entity_poly.type
_entity_poly.pdbx_seq_one_letter_code
_entity_poly.pdbx_strand_id
1 'polypeptide(L)'
;MADGDQPATMERILQEITAVSRRIEGMHASISSLTLETKSIRTDIAGFHSWVMGLEHHVGTLETHMSTTQDRDQDLSYLRSKVTDLEDRSRRDNIRLLGIPENEEDTDVQAFLISVIPKLTSLSFEPPLEFQRAHRVGPKRQDRASRPRAIIACLLRHSQTRKILQVARTH
;
A
#
# COMPACT_ATOMS: atom_id res chain seq x y z
N MET A 1 33.39 101.69 15.19
CA MET A 1 31.94 101.79 15.44
C MET A 1 31.28 100.72 14.61
N ALA A 2 30.92 99.63 15.27
CA ALA A 2 30.22 98.50 14.68
C ALA A 2 28.72 98.81 14.77
N ASP A 3 28.05 98.92 13.64
CA ASP A 3 26.60 98.78 13.58
C ASP A 3 26.18 98.55 12.12
N GLY A 4 25.41 97.49 11.87
CA GLY A 4 24.81 97.24 10.54
C GLY A 4 25.03 95.87 9.89
N ASP A 5 24.81 94.74 10.59
CA ASP A 5 24.55 93.43 9.94
C ASP A 5 23.67 92.45 10.76
N GLN A 6 23.12 92.89 11.89
CA GLN A 6 22.29 92.06 12.80
C GLN A 6 20.89 91.66 12.28
N PRO A 7 20.16 92.46 11.45
CA PRO A 7 18.84 92.03 10.98
C PRO A 7 18.92 90.97 9.85
N ALA A 8 19.90 91.06 8.94
CA ALA A 8 20.05 90.13 7.82
C ALA A 8 20.53 88.72 8.26
N THR A 9 21.38 88.67 9.29
CA THR A 9 21.86 87.41 9.88
C THR A 9 20.76 86.66 10.63
N MET A 10 19.89 87.37 11.37
CA MET A 10 18.72 86.78 12.03
C MET A 10 17.71 86.23 11.02
N GLU A 11 17.43 86.96 9.94
CA GLU A 11 16.49 86.53 8.90
C GLU A 11 16.95 85.24 8.20
N ARG A 12 18.25 85.12 7.93
CA ARG A 12 18.84 83.90 7.37
C ARG A 12 18.72 82.69 8.31
N ILE A 13 18.94 82.90 9.61
CA ILE A 13 18.76 81.85 10.64
C ILE A 13 17.29 81.39 10.68
N LEU A 14 16.32 82.31 10.61
CA LEU A 14 14.90 81.97 10.56
C LEU A 14 14.53 81.17 9.29
N GLN A 15 15.12 81.50 8.14
CA GLN A 15 14.95 80.73 6.90
C GLN A 15 15.55 79.31 7.01
N GLU A 16 16.72 79.17 7.63
CA GLU A 16 17.34 77.87 7.87
C GLU A 16 16.51 77.03 8.86
N ILE A 17 16.01 77.63 9.95
CA ILE A 17 15.12 76.97 10.91
C ILE A 17 13.84 76.49 10.24
N THR A 18 13.18 77.34 9.44
CA THR A 18 11.94 76.95 8.73
C THR A 18 12.20 75.85 7.70
N ALA A 19 13.35 75.87 7.01
CA ALA A 19 13.76 74.80 6.12
C ALA A 19 14.00 73.47 6.87
N VAL A 20 14.63 73.53 8.05
CA VAL A 20 14.82 72.36 8.92
C VAL A 20 13.48 71.83 9.43
N SER A 21 12.56 72.69 9.86
CA SER A 21 11.20 72.29 10.29
C SER A 21 10.45 71.54 9.19
N ARG A 22 10.46 72.04 7.95
CA ARG A 22 9.85 71.33 6.82
C ARG A 22 10.47 69.96 6.56
N ARG A 23 11.80 69.84 6.69
CA ARG A 23 12.49 68.55 6.57
C ARG A 23 12.09 67.58 7.69
N ILE A 24 11.94 68.06 8.92
CA ILE A 24 11.48 67.27 10.06
C ILE A 24 10.04 66.76 9.83
N GLU A 25 9.15 67.62 9.33
CA GLU A 25 7.78 67.23 8.98
C GLU A 25 7.76 66.14 7.89
N GLY A 26 8.57 66.30 6.83
CA GLY A 26 8.73 65.29 5.79
C GLY A 26 9.28 63.96 6.33
N MET A 27 10.29 64.00 7.20
CA MET A 27 10.81 62.82 7.88
C MET A 27 9.76 62.14 8.76
N HIS A 28 8.95 62.92 9.49
CA HIS A 28 7.88 62.39 10.33
C HIS A 28 6.81 61.65 9.51
N ALA A 29 6.45 62.19 8.35
CA ALA A 29 5.54 61.53 7.42
C ALA A 29 6.11 60.20 6.91
N SER A 30 7.38 60.18 6.48
CA SER A 30 8.06 58.95 6.03
C SER A 30 8.17 57.91 7.14
N ILE A 31 8.55 58.31 8.36
CA ILE A 31 8.63 57.42 9.53
C ILE A 31 7.25 56.83 9.86
N SER A 32 6.20 57.63 9.74
CA SER A 32 4.82 57.16 9.96
C SER A 32 4.42 56.10 8.94
N SER A 33 4.74 56.30 7.65
CA SER A 33 4.52 55.29 6.59
C SER A 33 5.28 54.00 6.86
N LEU A 34 6.58 54.09 7.13
CA LEU A 34 7.42 52.94 7.44
C LEU A 34 6.93 52.17 8.68
N THR A 35 6.39 52.89 9.67
CA THR A 35 5.80 52.26 10.87
C THR A 35 4.56 51.44 10.52
N LEU A 36 3.72 51.92 9.59
CA LEU A 36 2.55 51.18 9.12
C LEU A 36 2.94 49.96 8.30
N GLU A 37 3.88 50.11 7.37
CA GLU A 37 4.44 49.00 6.58
C GLU A 37 5.06 47.93 7.48
N THR A 38 5.84 48.34 8.49
CA THR A 38 6.43 47.42 9.47
C THR A 38 5.37 46.66 10.27
N LYS A 39 4.25 47.30 10.61
CA LYS A 39 3.12 46.63 11.28
C LYS A 39 2.45 45.60 10.35
N SER A 40 2.26 45.94 9.08
CA SER A 40 1.70 45.02 8.08
C SER A 40 2.60 43.81 7.86
N ILE A 41 3.91 44.02 7.70
CA ILE A 41 4.88 42.92 7.55
C ILE A 41 4.86 42.02 8.79
N ARG A 42 4.73 42.59 9.99
CA ARG A 42 4.62 41.82 11.23
C ARG A 42 3.38 40.93 11.25
N THR A 43 2.23 41.42 10.78
CA THR A 43 1.01 40.61 10.70
C THR A 43 1.15 39.48 9.69
N ASP A 44 1.77 39.76 8.54
CA ASP A 44 2.00 38.75 7.50
C ASP A 44 2.96 37.65 7.98
N ILE A 45 4.06 38.03 8.65
CA ILE A 45 5.01 37.09 9.27
C ILE A 45 4.31 36.20 10.30
N ALA A 46 3.43 36.75 11.14
CA ALA A 46 2.67 35.97 12.10
C ALA A 46 1.73 34.96 11.40
N GLY A 47 1.08 35.38 10.31
CA GLY A 47 0.27 34.51 9.48
C GLY A 47 1.07 33.37 8.85
N PHE A 48 2.23 33.70 8.24
CA PHE A 48 3.12 32.69 7.67
C PHE A 48 3.65 31.72 8.72
N HIS A 49 4.00 32.19 9.91
CA HIS A 49 4.44 31.31 10.99
C HIS A 49 3.33 30.32 11.37
N SER A 50 2.09 30.77 11.54
CA SER A 50 0.96 29.88 11.83
C SER A 50 0.73 28.86 10.71
N TRP A 51 0.91 29.26 9.45
CA TRP A 51 0.76 28.36 8.31
C TRP A 51 1.86 27.30 8.25
N VAL A 52 3.12 27.69 8.49
CA VAL A 52 4.26 26.77 8.57
C VAL A 52 4.05 25.73 9.68
N MET A 53 3.62 26.16 10.88
CA MET A 53 3.29 25.24 11.97
C MET A 53 2.19 24.24 11.57
N GLY A 54 1.18 24.68 10.84
CA GLY A 54 0.13 23.81 10.31
C GLY A 54 0.65 22.78 9.29
N LEU A 55 1.55 23.21 8.41
CA LEU A 55 2.21 22.32 7.45
C LEU A 55 3.09 21.28 8.14
N GLU A 56 3.90 21.69 9.11
CA GLU A 56 4.76 20.78 9.89
C GLU A 56 3.93 19.71 10.60
N HIS A 57 2.82 20.10 11.23
CA HIS A 57 1.90 19.15 11.85
C HIS A 57 1.29 18.17 10.84
N HIS A 58 0.88 18.67 9.66
CA HIS A 58 0.32 17.82 8.61
C HIS A 58 1.36 16.84 8.06
N VAL A 59 2.59 17.29 7.84
CA VAL A 59 3.72 16.44 7.44
C VAL A 59 3.97 15.35 8.47
N GLY A 60 4.06 15.70 9.76
CA GLY A 60 4.23 14.71 10.83
C GLY A 60 3.08 13.69 10.86
N THR A 61 1.83 14.14 10.66
CA THR A 61 0.67 13.25 10.55
C THR A 61 0.83 12.29 9.35
N LEU A 62 1.19 12.79 8.17
CA LEU A 62 1.40 11.98 6.98
C LEU A 62 2.53 10.96 7.16
N GLU A 63 3.63 11.33 7.82
CA GLU A 63 4.73 10.43 8.14
C GLU A 63 4.27 9.26 9.02
N THR A 64 3.47 9.54 10.06
CA THR A 64 2.92 8.46 10.91
C THR A 64 1.97 7.54 10.14
N HIS A 65 1.14 8.10 9.25
CA HIS A 65 0.26 7.31 8.39
C HIS A 65 1.07 6.43 7.44
N MET A 66 2.13 6.97 6.82
CA MET A 66 3.00 6.25 5.90
C MET A 66 3.71 5.08 6.59
N SER A 67 4.24 5.30 7.79
CA SER A 67 4.83 4.23 8.61
C SER A 67 3.81 3.13 8.90
N THR A 68 2.60 3.51 9.33
CA THR A 68 1.56 2.53 9.66
C THR A 68 1.10 1.75 8.42
N THR A 69 1.04 2.38 7.24
CA THR A 69 0.71 1.67 5.99
C THR A 69 1.80 0.70 5.59
N GLN A 70 3.06 1.07 5.77
CA GLN A 70 4.20 0.19 5.46
C GLN A 70 4.21 -1.05 6.37
N ASP A 71 3.92 -0.88 7.67
CA ASP A 71 3.81 -2.01 8.61
C ASP A 71 2.66 -2.95 8.20
N ARG A 72 1.52 -2.39 7.80
CA ARG A 72 0.38 -3.18 7.30
C ARG A 72 0.70 -3.95 6.02
N ASP A 73 1.47 -3.38 5.10
CA ASP A 73 1.87 -4.06 3.87
C ASP A 73 2.81 -5.24 4.16
N GLN A 74 3.69 -5.10 5.15
CA GLN A 74 4.54 -6.20 5.62
C GLN A 74 3.70 -7.33 6.24
N ASP A 75 2.74 -6.99 7.10
CA ASP A 75 1.83 -7.95 7.71
C ASP A 75 0.98 -8.68 6.66
N LEU A 76 0.46 -7.95 5.67
CA LEU A 76 -0.31 -8.53 4.57
C LEU A 76 0.54 -9.50 3.74
N SER A 77 1.80 -9.16 3.47
CA SER A 77 2.74 -10.03 2.75
C SER A 77 3.01 -11.32 3.54
N TYR A 78 3.26 -11.18 4.85
CA TYR A 78 3.45 -12.32 5.75
C TYR A 78 2.21 -13.22 5.81
N LEU A 79 1.02 -12.63 5.99
CA LEU A 79 -0.24 -13.36 6.05
C LEU A 79 -0.55 -14.08 4.74
N ARG A 80 -0.32 -13.45 3.58
CA ARG A 80 -0.49 -14.09 2.27
C ARG A 80 0.43 -15.30 2.12
N SER A 81 1.68 -15.17 2.53
CA SER A 81 2.65 -16.28 2.50
C SER A 81 2.21 -17.42 3.42
N LYS A 82 1.73 -17.08 4.62
CA LYS A 82 1.21 -18.06 5.59
C LYS A 82 -0.04 -18.78 5.10
N VAL A 83 -0.98 -18.06 4.47
CA VAL A 83 -2.18 -18.66 3.87
C VAL A 83 -1.79 -19.60 2.74
N THR A 84 -0.87 -19.19 1.86
CA THR A 84 -0.38 -20.04 0.76
C THR A 84 0.24 -21.34 1.29
N ASP A 85 1.13 -21.23 2.27
CA ASP A 85 1.77 -22.39 2.91
C ASP A 85 0.76 -23.32 3.62
N LEU A 86 -0.26 -22.75 4.28
CA LEU A 86 -1.33 -23.54 4.90
C LEU A 86 -2.21 -24.24 3.85
N GLU A 87 -2.56 -23.56 2.76
CA GLU A 87 -3.31 -24.16 1.65
C GLU A 87 -2.52 -25.30 1.00
N ASP A 88 -1.23 -25.08 0.73
CA ASP A 88 -0.33 -26.07 0.15
C ASP A 88 -0.21 -27.30 1.06
N ARG A 89 0.02 -27.09 2.37
CA ARG A 89 0.08 -28.20 3.33
C ARG A 89 -1.25 -28.94 3.47
N SER A 90 -2.37 -28.23 3.42
CA SER A 90 -3.71 -28.84 3.48
C SER A 90 -4.04 -29.66 2.24
N ARG A 91 -3.53 -29.25 1.07
CA ARG A 91 -3.82 -29.89 -0.23
C ARG A 91 -2.71 -30.83 -0.72
N ARG A 92 -1.56 -30.91 -0.03
CA ARG A 92 -0.39 -31.70 -0.46
C ARG A 92 -0.65 -33.18 -0.70
N ASP A 93 -1.67 -33.73 -0.04
CA ASP A 93 -2.05 -35.14 -0.12
C ASP A 93 -3.19 -35.37 -1.13
N ASN A 94 -3.70 -34.29 -1.74
CA ASN A 94 -4.72 -34.35 -2.77
C ASN A 94 -4.09 -34.51 -4.17
N ILE A 95 -4.70 -35.36 -4.98
CA ILE A 95 -4.52 -35.39 -6.44
C ILE A 95 -5.82 -34.96 -7.13
N ARG A 96 -5.68 -34.28 -8.27
CA ARG A 96 -6.80 -33.86 -9.11
C ARG A 96 -6.73 -34.56 -10.45
N LEU A 97 -7.67 -35.47 -10.71
CA LEU A 97 -7.76 -36.19 -11.97
C LEU A 97 -8.76 -35.50 -12.90
N LEU A 98 -8.38 -35.35 -14.16
CA LEU A 98 -9.17 -34.70 -15.21
C LEU A 98 -9.44 -35.69 -16.34
N GLY A 99 -10.56 -35.53 -17.05
CA GLY A 99 -10.86 -36.31 -18.26
C GLY A 99 -11.40 -37.72 -18.03
N ILE A 100 -11.59 -38.17 -16.79
CA ILE A 100 -12.20 -39.47 -16.50
C ILE A 100 -13.69 -39.43 -16.90
N PRO A 101 -14.17 -40.32 -17.78
CA PRO A 101 -15.57 -40.37 -18.18
C PRO A 101 -16.51 -40.59 -16.97
N GLU A 102 -17.66 -39.92 -16.97
CA GLU A 102 -18.62 -40.06 -15.86
C GLU A 102 -19.35 -41.41 -15.93
N ASN A 103 -19.63 -41.98 -14.76
CA ASN A 103 -20.28 -43.29 -14.55
C ASN A 103 -19.40 -44.53 -14.84
N GLU A 104 -18.11 -44.37 -15.16
CA GLU A 104 -17.17 -45.50 -15.19
C GLU A 104 -16.69 -45.93 -13.80
N GLU A 105 -16.81 -45.03 -12.82
CA GLU A 105 -16.47 -45.30 -11.41
C GLU A 105 -17.46 -46.23 -10.71
N ASP A 106 -18.60 -46.52 -11.34
CA ASP A 106 -19.76 -47.13 -10.70
C ASP A 106 -20.13 -46.38 -9.39
N THR A 107 -20.35 -47.10 -8.29
CA THR A 107 -20.78 -46.54 -7.01
C THR A 107 -19.60 -46.05 -6.14
N ASP A 108 -18.39 -46.61 -6.30
CA ASP A 108 -17.23 -46.32 -5.45
C ASP A 108 -16.02 -45.78 -6.25
N VAL A 109 -15.83 -44.47 -6.15
CA VAL A 109 -14.70 -43.75 -6.75
C VAL A 109 -13.35 -44.22 -6.19
N GLN A 110 -13.28 -44.63 -4.91
CA GLN A 110 -12.02 -45.08 -4.32
C GLN A 110 -11.57 -46.41 -4.94
N ALA A 111 -12.46 -47.41 -4.98
CA ALA A 111 -12.19 -48.70 -5.60
C ALA A 111 -11.76 -48.54 -7.07
N PHE A 112 -12.46 -47.68 -7.81
CA PHE A 112 -12.09 -47.34 -9.19
C PHE A 112 -10.65 -46.81 -9.28
N LEU A 113 -10.29 -45.81 -8.46
CA LEU A 113 -8.96 -45.21 -8.48
C LEU A 113 -7.84 -46.17 -8.05
N ILE A 114 -8.09 -47.07 -7.11
CA ILE A 114 -7.14 -48.12 -6.71
C ILE A 114 -6.80 -49.00 -7.92
N SER A 115 -7.76 -49.29 -8.80
CA SER A 115 -7.54 -50.12 -9.98
C SER A 115 -6.91 -49.37 -11.17
N VAL A 116 -7.16 -48.06 -11.29
CA VAL A 116 -6.81 -47.25 -12.47
C VAL A 116 -5.45 -46.57 -12.33
N ILE A 117 -5.14 -46.00 -11.16
CA ILE A 117 -3.90 -45.22 -10.98
C ILE A 117 -2.64 -46.06 -11.24
N PRO A 118 -2.51 -47.31 -10.75
CA PRO A 118 -1.36 -48.15 -11.06
C PRO A 118 -1.20 -48.41 -12.57
N LYS A 119 -2.32 -48.59 -13.29
CA LYS A 119 -2.32 -48.81 -14.75
C LYS A 119 -1.89 -47.57 -15.51
N LEU A 120 -2.34 -46.38 -15.09
CA LEU A 120 -1.99 -45.11 -15.73
C LEU A 120 -0.55 -44.69 -15.47
N THR A 121 -0.03 -44.96 -14.28
CA THR A 121 1.31 -44.53 -13.87
C THR A 121 2.38 -45.60 -14.08
N SER A 122 2.00 -46.84 -14.41
CA SER A 122 2.91 -48.00 -14.43
C SER A 122 3.70 -48.18 -13.13
N LEU A 123 3.14 -47.73 -12.01
CA LEU A 123 3.73 -47.84 -10.68
C LEU A 123 3.12 -49.01 -9.92
N SER A 124 3.96 -49.73 -9.18
CA SER A 124 3.51 -50.64 -8.11
C SER A 124 3.50 -49.89 -6.78
N PHE A 125 2.46 -50.12 -5.98
CA PHE A 125 2.28 -49.51 -4.66
C PHE A 125 2.24 -50.59 -3.58
N GLU A 126 3.24 -50.56 -2.71
CA GLU A 126 3.29 -51.35 -1.47
C GLU A 126 3.51 -50.39 -0.29
N PRO A 127 2.56 -50.28 0.67
CA PRO A 127 1.24 -50.91 0.68
C PRO A 127 0.31 -50.38 -0.44
N PRO A 128 -0.84 -51.02 -0.69
CA PRO A 128 -1.83 -50.56 -1.66
C PRO A 128 -2.23 -49.09 -1.46
N LEU A 129 -2.79 -48.49 -2.51
CA LEU A 129 -3.31 -47.13 -2.43
C LEU A 129 -4.49 -47.08 -1.46
N GLU A 130 -4.42 -46.13 -0.53
CA GLU A 130 -5.46 -45.87 0.46
C GLU A 130 -5.87 -44.40 0.35
N PHE A 131 -7.17 -44.14 0.38
CA PHE A 131 -7.73 -42.81 0.26
C PHE A 131 -8.49 -42.43 1.52
N GLN A 132 -8.25 -41.22 2.03
CA GLN A 132 -9.12 -40.64 3.05
C GLN A 132 -10.49 -40.26 2.47
N ARG A 133 -10.48 -39.77 1.23
CA ARG A 133 -11.68 -39.36 0.49
C ARG A 133 -11.40 -39.32 -1.01
N ALA A 134 -12.37 -39.67 -1.83
CA ALA A 134 -12.33 -39.44 -3.28
C ALA A 134 -13.74 -39.09 -3.77
N HIS A 135 -13.87 -38.01 -4.53
CA HIS A 135 -15.17 -37.56 -5.04
C HIS A 135 -15.03 -36.65 -6.26
N ARG A 136 -16.09 -36.59 -7.07
CA ARG A 136 -16.24 -35.65 -8.18
C ARG A 136 -16.54 -34.24 -7.65
N VAL A 137 -15.91 -33.22 -8.23
CA VAL A 137 -16.03 -31.81 -7.84
C VAL A 137 -16.60 -30.99 -8.99
N GLY A 138 -17.44 -30.00 -8.67
CA GLY A 138 -18.13 -29.13 -9.63
C GLY A 138 -19.62 -29.46 -9.80
N PRO A 139 -20.37 -28.68 -10.61
CA PRO A 139 -21.79 -28.92 -10.86
C PRO A 139 -22.02 -30.24 -11.60
N LYS A 140 -23.19 -30.86 -11.40
CA LYS A 140 -23.58 -32.07 -12.15
C LYS A 140 -23.59 -31.76 -13.65
N ARG A 141 -23.12 -32.72 -14.43
CA ARG A 141 -23.06 -32.63 -15.88
C ARG A 141 -24.48 -32.55 -16.46
N GLN A 142 -24.72 -31.58 -17.34
CA GLN A 142 -26.01 -31.40 -18.01
C GLN A 142 -26.05 -32.12 -19.36
N ASP A 143 -24.91 -32.18 -20.08
CA ASP A 143 -24.82 -32.76 -21.42
C ASP A 143 -23.56 -33.61 -21.59
N ARG A 144 -23.64 -34.69 -22.38
CA ARG A 144 -22.51 -35.55 -22.79
C ARG A 144 -21.49 -34.84 -23.68
N ALA A 145 -21.80 -33.66 -24.21
CA ALA A 145 -20.81 -32.82 -24.90
C ALA A 145 -19.91 -32.02 -23.93
N SER A 146 -20.35 -31.76 -22.68
CA SER A 146 -19.56 -30.94 -21.75
C SER A 146 -18.41 -31.74 -21.14
N ARG A 147 -17.35 -31.06 -20.67
CA ARG A 147 -16.19 -31.72 -20.04
C ARG A 147 -16.61 -32.53 -18.79
N PRO A 148 -16.09 -33.75 -18.58
CA PRO A 148 -16.32 -34.52 -17.35
C PRO A 148 -15.82 -33.76 -16.11
N ARG A 149 -16.52 -33.92 -14.98
CA ARG A 149 -16.14 -33.30 -13.69
C ARG A 149 -14.75 -33.76 -13.22
N ALA A 150 -14.00 -32.91 -12.54
CA ALA A 150 -12.73 -33.35 -11.96
C ALA A 150 -12.98 -34.30 -10.77
N ILE A 151 -12.11 -35.28 -10.56
CA ILE A 151 -12.06 -36.04 -9.29
C ILE A 151 -10.98 -35.43 -8.42
N ILE A 152 -11.31 -35.14 -7.16
CA ILE A 152 -10.32 -34.84 -6.13
C ILE A 152 -10.25 -36.04 -5.19
N ALA A 153 -9.04 -36.59 -5.05
CA ALA A 153 -8.77 -37.72 -4.18
C ALA A 153 -7.64 -37.37 -3.19
N CYS A 154 -7.88 -37.57 -1.90
CA CYS A 154 -6.91 -37.37 -0.83
C CYS A 154 -6.34 -38.72 -0.43
N LEU A 155 -5.04 -38.92 -0.66
CA LEU A 155 -4.35 -40.15 -0.28
C LEU A 155 -4.02 -40.12 1.21
N LEU A 156 -3.97 -41.31 1.82
CA LEU A 156 -3.55 -41.43 3.22
C LEU A 156 -2.05 -41.21 3.39
N ARG A 157 -1.25 -41.50 2.35
CA ARG A 157 0.23 -41.49 2.41
C ARG A 157 0.81 -40.49 1.42
N HIS A 158 1.41 -39.43 1.97
CA HIS A 158 2.05 -38.35 1.19
C HIS A 158 3.10 -38.84 0.18
N SER A 159 3.85 -39.89 0.53
CA SER A 159 4.89 -40.46 -0.35
C SER A 159 4.32 -41.03 -1.64
N GLN A 160 3.12 -41.61 -1.61
CA GLN A 160 2.43 -42.13 -2.79
C GLN A 160 1.94 -40.98 -3.68
N THR A 161 1.37 -39.92 -3.09
CA THR A 161 0.95 -38.70 -3.80
C THR A 161 2.12 -38.10 -4.59
N ARG A 162 3.28 -37.97 -3.95
CA ARG A 162 4.48 -37.45 -4.61
C ARG A 162 4.94 -38.31 -5.79
N LYS A 163 4.94 -39.63 -5.66
CA LYS A 163 5.32 -40.56 -6.75
C LYS A 163 4.38 -40.41 -7.95
N ILE A 164 3.07 -40.38 -7.70
CA ILE A 164 2.06 -40.21 -8.76
C ILE A 164 2.27 -38.89 -9.49
N LEU A 165 2.39 -37.78 -8.74
CA LEU A 165 2.59 -36.45 -9.34
C LEU A 165 3.92 -36.31 -10.06
N GLN A 166 4.97 -37.01 -9.63
CA GLN A 166 6.26 -37.01 -10.29
C GLN A 166 6.19 -37.69 -11.65
N VAL A 167 5.57 -38.87 -11.74
CA VAL A 167 5.36 -39.58 -13.00
C VAL A 167 4.48 -38.77 -13.95
N ALA A 168 3.43 -38.12 -13.42
CA ALA A 168 2.56 -37.26 -14.21
C ALA A 168 3.24 -35.99 -14.75
N ARG A 169 4.43 -35.60 -14.24
CA ARG A 169 5.21 -34.47 -14.78
C ARG A 169 6.17 -34.89 -15.88
N THR A 170 6.52 -36.18 -15.96
CA THR A 170 7.48 -36.72 -16.93
C THR A 170 6.83 -37.26 -18.20
N HIS A 171 5.52 -37.46 -18.19
CA HIS A 171 4.70 -37.83 -19.34
C HIS A 171 3.91 -36.61 -19.84
#